data_AF-Q10VB3-F1
#
_entry.id   AF-Q10VB3-F1
#
_cell.length_a   1.000
_cell.length_b   1.000
_cell.length_c   1.000
_cell.angle_alpha   90.00
_cell.angle_beta   90.00
_cell.angle_gamma   90.00
#
_symmetry.space_group_name_H-M   'P 1'
#
loop_
_entity.id
_entity.type
_entity.pdbx_description
1 polymer ?
#
loop_
_entity_poly.entity_id
_entity_poly.type
_entity_poly.pdbx_seq_one_letter_code
_entity_poly.pdbx_strand_id
1 'polypeptide(L)'
;MLLLNDRIKSTFQDAAKKLRGHHKCGLTAKIAEDYLGGSARKAERMFGWNRKSVQLDLHERNTGLICVDNYQARGRYKTEVILSDFEGDIHALVDAQFQAEA
;
A
#
# COMPACT_ATOMS: atom_id res chain seq x y z
N MET A 1 -20.70 24.00 6.28
CA MET A 1 -19.82 23.14 5.48
C MET A 1 -18.38 23.59 5.73
N LEU A 2 -17.61 22.81 6.50
CA LEU A 2 -16.24 23.21 6.89
C LEU A 2 -15.36 23.26 5.63
N LEU A 3 -14.92 24.46 5.27
CA LEU A 3 -13.97 24.72 4.20
C LEU A 3 -12.60 24.22 4.63
N LEU A 4 -12.27 23.00 4.24
CA LEU A 4 -10.89 22.53 4.23
C LEU A 4 -10.16 23.33 3.15
N ASN A 5 -9.57 24.47 3.53
CA ASN A 5 -8.83 25.30 2.58
C ASN A 5 -7.52 24.60 2.16
N ASP A 6 -6.91 25.09 1.08
CA ASP A 6 -5.72 24.46 0.50
C ASP A 6 -4.54 24.42 1.46
N ARG A 7 -4.44 25.39 2.37
CA ARG A 7 -3.38 25.42 3.39
C ARG A 7 -3.52 24.26 4.37
N ILE A 8 -4.70 24.07 4.95
CA ILE A 8 -4.99 22.95 5.88
C ILE A 8 -4.80 21.62 5.16
N LYS A 9 -5.31 21.53 3.93
CA LYS A 9 -5.17 20.34 3.10
C LYS A 9 -3.71 19.96 2.89
N SER A 10 -2.88 20.94 2.52
CA SER A 10 -1.44 20.75 2.33
C SER A 10 -0.75 20.30 3.61
N THR A 11 -1.10 20.89 4.77
CA THR A 11 -0.56 20.48 6.07
C THR A 11 -0.89 19.02 6.40
N PHE A 12 -2.14 18.58 6.17
CA PHE A 12 -2.52 17.19 6.37
C PHE A 12 -1.80 16.22 5.43
N GLN A 13 -1.63 16.61 4.16
CA GLN A 13 -0.87 15.80 3.21
C GLN A 13 0.61 15.70 3.58
N ASP A 14 1.22 16.79 4.06
CA ASP A 14 2.60 16.79 4.54
C ASP A 14 2.77 15.88 5.77
N ALA A 15 1.89 16.00 6.77
CA ALA A 15 1.89 15.13 7.94
C ALA A 15 1.74 13.65 7.56
N ALA A 16 0.79 13.33 6.68
CA ALA A 16 0.56 11.96 6.21
C ALA A 16 1.74 11.38 5.39
N LYS A 17 2.55 12.23 4.75
CA LYS A 17 3.78 11.80 4.04
C LYS A 17 4.92 11.47 5.00
N LYS A 18 4.99 12.15 6.16
CA LYS A 18 6.04 11.96 7.17
C LYS A 18 5.80 10.74 8.06
N LEU A 19 4.55 10.35 8.25
CA LEU A 19 4.17 9.18 9.03
C LEU A 19 4.26 7.88 8.23
N ARG A 20 4.48 6.75 8.92
CA ARG A 20 4.53 5.40 8.35
C ARG A 20 3.68 4.43 9.17
N GLY A 21 3.28 3.33 8.54
CA GLY A 21 2.51 2.26 9.18
C GLY A 21 1.25 2.77 9.89
N HIS A 22 0.94 2.16 11.04
CA HIS A 22 -0.26 2.44 11.82
C HIS A 22 -0.39 3.90 12.28
N HIS A 23 0.71 4.63 12.49
CA HIS A 23 0.64 6.06 12.82
C HIS A 23 0.04 6.88 11.69
N LYS A 24 0.39 6.54 10.44
CA LYS A 24 -0.21 7.17 9.26
C LYS A 24 -1.70 6.82 9.17
N CYS A 25 -2.06 5.54 9.36
CA CYS A 25 -3.44 5.08 9.37
C CYS A 25 -4.28 5.83 10.41
N GLY A 26 -3.76 5.97 11.63
CA GLY A 26 -4.44 6.71 12.71
C GLY A 26 -4.70 8.17 12.36
N LEU A 27 -3.75 8.85 11.70
CA LEU A 27 -3.92 10.23 11.24
C LEU A 27 -4.97 10.34 10.12
N THR A 28 -4.87 9.52 9.08
CA THR A 28 -5.76 9.59 7.91
C THR A 28 -7.20 9.25 8.29
N ALA A 29 -7.41 8.25 9.15
CA ALA A 29 -8.71 7.91 9.70
C ALA A 29 -9.30 9.05 10.54
N LYS A 30 -8.49 9.65 11.44
CA LYS A 30 -8.93 10.79 12.25
C LYS A 30 -9.38 11.97 11.40
N ILE A 31 -8.60 12.31 10.37
CA ILE A 31 -8.96 13.39 9.44
C ILE A 31 -10.24 13.06 8.68
N ALA A 32 -10.41 11.80 8.27
CA ALA A 32 -11.61 11.37 7.58
C ALA A 32 -12.86 11.45 8.47
N GLU A 33 -12.77 11.07 9.74
CA GLU A 33 -13.85 11.25 10.73
C GLU A 33 -14.16 12.73 10.96
N ASP A 34 -13.17 13.50 11.41
CA ASP A 34 -13.35 14.87 11.90
C ASP A 34 -13.81 15.83 10.80
N TYR A 35 -13.32 15.65 9.57
CA TYR A 35 -13.53 16.64 8.50
C TYR A 35 -14.34 16.11 7.32
N LEU A 36 -14.46 14.79 7.16
CA LEU A 36 -15.11 14.19 5.99
C LEU A 36 -16.29 13.29 6.36
N GLY A 37 -16.66 13.21 7.64
CA GLY A 37 -17.77 12.39 8.12
C GLY A 37 -17.52 10.89 7.93
N GLY A 38 -16.27 10.45 8.15
CA GLY A 38 -15.86 9.05 8.00
C GLY A 38 -15.87 8.53 6.57
N SER A 39 -15.97 9.40 5.56
CA SER A 39 -16.12 8.96 4.17
C SER A 39 -14.78 8.85 3.43
N ALA A 40 -14.32 7.62 3.22
CA ALA A 40 -13.14 7.31 2.40
C ALA A 40 -13.22 7.86 0.97
N ARG A 41 -14.40 7.89 0.36
CA ARG A 41 -14.60 8.49 -0.98
C ARG A 41 -14.32 9.99 -1.01
N LYS A 42 -14.64 10.70 0.07
CA LYS A 42 -14.31 12.12 0.20
C LYS A 42 -12.81 12.30 0.44
N ALA A 43 -12.18 11.40 1.21
CA ALA A 43 -10.74 11.46 1.44
C ALA A 43 -9.93 11.26 0.15
N GLU A 44 -10.36 10.36 -0.71
CA GLU A 44 -9.80 10.18 -2.04
C GLU A 44 -9.96 11.44 -2.91
N ARG A 45 -11.18 11.96 -3.03
CA ARG A 45 -11.44 13.17 -3.83
C ARG A 45 -10.69 14.40 -3.33
N MET A 46 -10.62 14.56 -2.01
CA MET A 46 -9.97 15.71 -1.40
C MET A 46 -8.46 15.52 -1.44
N PHE A 47 -7.91 14.48 -0.83
CA PHE A 47 -6.47 14.35 -0.60
C PHE A 47 -5.72 13.49 -1.62
N GLY A 48 -6.42 12.79 -2.52
CA GLY A 48 -5.82 11.81 -3.42
C GLY A 48 -5.41 10.51 -2.72
N TRP A 49 -5.89 10.26 -1.51
CA TRP A 49 -5.57 9.04 -0.77
C TRP A 49 -6.31 7.83 -1.34
N ASN A 50 -5.66 6.67 -1.33
CA ASN A 50 -6.27 5.44 -1.81
C ASN A 50 -7.50 5.11 -0.94
N ARG A 51 -8.66 4.98 -1.59
CA ARG A 51 -9.93 4.73 -0.90
C ARG A 51 -9.91 3.46 -0.05
N LYS A 52 -9.32 2.37 -0.53
CA LYS A 52 -9.25 1.09 0.20
C LYS A 52 -8.38 1.24 1.45
N SER A 53 -7.27 1.96 1.34
CA SER A 53 -6.42 2.27 2.50
C SER A 53 -7.19 3.08 3.54
N VAL A 54 -7.88 4.15 3.16
CA VAL A 54 -8.66 4.95 4.12
C VAL A 54 -9.81 4.15 4.75
N GLN A 55 -10.43 3.22 4.02
CA GLN A 55 -11.43 2.31 4.60
C GLN A 55 -10.81 1.40 5.66
N LEU A 56 -9.62 0.86 5.40
CA LEU A 56 -8.88 0.07 6.37
C LEU A 56 -8.51 0.91 7.59
N ASP A 57 -7.95 2.10 7.37
CA ASP A 57 -7.58 3.04 8.42
C ASP A 57 -8.77 3.33 9.36
N LEU A 58 -9.96 3.58 8.80
CA LEU A 58 -11.19 3.79 9.56
C LEU A 58 -11.63 2.54 10.30
N HIS A 59 -11.49 1.35 9.72
CA HIS A 59 -11.82 0.09 10.37
C HIS A 59 -10.90 -0.19 11.56
N GLU A 60 -9.59 -0.05 11.38
CA GLU A 60 -8.58 -0.17 12.44
C GLU A 60 -8.89 0.78 13.59
N ARG A 61 -9.19 2.04 13.27
CA ARG A 61 -9.54 3.06 14.26
C ARG A 61 -10.82 2.74 15.03
N ASN A 62 -11.88 2.31 14.34
CA ASN A 62 -13.16 1.95 14.97
C ASN A 62 -13.07 0.70 15.85
N THR A 63 -12.20 -0.23 15.51
CA THR A 63 -12.04 -1.50 16.25
C THR A 63 -10.94 -1.46 17.30
N GLY A 64 -10.03 -0.49 17.23
CA GLY A 64 -8.82 -0.44 18.06
C GLY A 64 -7.79 -1.51 17.69
N LEU A 65 -7.98 -2.20 16.56
CA LEU A 65 -7.08 -3.24 16.06
C LEU A 65 -6.12 -2.66 15.02
N ILE A 66 -4.91 -3.21 14.96
CA ILE A 66 -3.98 -2.94 13.86
C ILE A 66 -4.05 -4.14 12.91
N CYS A 67 -4.42 -3.91 11.66
CA CYS A 67 -4.43 -4.97 10.66
C CYS A 67 -3.00 -5.19 10.16
N VAL A 68 -2.48 -6.40 10.41
CA VAL A 68 -1.18 -6.82 9.90
C VAL A 68 -1.39 -7.58 8.60
N ASP A 69 -0.78 -7.08 7.52
CA ASP A 69 -0.79 -7.76 6.23
C ASP A 69 -0.08 -9.12 6.34
N ASN A 70 -0.76 -10.18 5.89
CA ASN A 70 -0.16 -11.51 5.82
C ASN A 70 0.64 -11.69 4.52
N TYR A 71 1.73 -10.92 4.37
CA TYR A 71 2.59 -10.99 3.18
C TYR A 71 3.12 -12.39 2.92
N GLN A 72 3.42 -13.16 3.97
CA GLN A 72 3.97 -14.51 3.87
C GLN A 72 2.97 -15.51 3.26
N ALA A 73 1.67 -15.30 3.42
CA ALA A 73 0.66 -16.14 2.77
C ALA A 73 0.35 -15.72 1.32
N ARG A 74 0.87 -14.59 0.84
CA ARG A 74 0.77 -14.24 -0.57
C ARG A 74 1.72 -15.18 -1.32
N GLY A 75 1.18 -16.28 -1.84
CA GLY A 75 1.90 -17.44 -2.42
C GLY A 75 2.78 -17.17 -3.64
N ARG A 76 3.26 -15.94 -3.85
CA ARG A 76 4.32 -15.62 -4.79
C ARG A 76 5.66 -15.89 -4.11
N TYR A 77 5.99 -17.17 -4.03
CA TYR A 77 7.32 -17.60 -3.63
C TYR A 77 8.33 -17.16 -4.69
N LYS A 78 9.59 -17.00 -4.27
CA LYS A 78 10.64 -16.68 -5.23
C LYS A 78 10.73 -17.80 -6.27
N THR A 79 11.04 -17.46 -7.52
CA THR A 79 11.04 -18.44 -8.61
C THR A 79 12.02 -19.58 -8.32
N GLU A 80 13.16 -19.31 -7.70
CA GLU A 80 14.15 -20.31 -7.27
C GLU A 80 13.65 -21.27 -6.17
N VAL A 81 12.58 -20.92 -5.45
CA VAL A 81 11.93 -21.80 -4.48
C VAL A 81 10.92 -22.72 -5.17
N ILE A 82 10.33 -22.25 -6.27
CA ILE A 82 9.33 -23.00 -7.05
C ILE A 82 10.03 -23.95 -8.03
N LEU A 83 11.11 -23.48 -8.66
CA LEU A 83 11.93 -24.20 -9.63
C LEU A 83 13.27 -24.53 -8.98
N SER A 84 13.43 -25.78 -8.55
CA SER A 84 14.59 -26.24 -7.78
C SER A 84 15.92 -26.20 -8.54
N ASP A 85 15.88 -26.14 -9.88
CA ASP A 85 17.06 -26.03 -10.75
C ASP A 85 17.01 -24.77 -11.63
N PHE A 86 16.41 -23.69 -11.13
CA PHE A 86 16.21 -22.46 -11.90
C PHE A 86 17.51 -21.88 -12.47
N GLU A 87 18.62 -22.00 -11.75
CA GLU A 87 19.94 -21.58 -12.21
C GLU A 87 20.43 -22.45 -13.37
N GLY A 88 20.31 -23.77 -13.25
CA GLY A 88 20.64 -24.72 -14.33
C GLY A 88 19.81 -24.48 -15.58
N ASP A 89 18.50 -24.23 -15.41
CA ASP A 89 17.58 -23.91 -16.51
C ASP A 89 17.99 -22.62 -17.24
N ILE A 90 18.42 -21.58 -16.50
CA ILE A 90 18.94 -20.34 -17.09
C ILE A 90 20.19 -20.62 -17.90
N HIS A 91 21.16 -21.36 -17.34
CA HIS A 91 22.39 -21.71 -18.05
C HIS A 91 22.12 -22.53 -19.31
N ALA A 92 21.25 -23.54 -19.24
CA ALA A 92 20.88 -24.37 -20.37
C ALA A 92 20.25 -23.56 -21.53
N LEU A 93 19.39 -22.58 -21.22
CA LEU A 93 18.79 -21.70 -22.23
C LEU A 93 19.84 -20.82 -22.90
N VAL A 94 20.73 -20.23 -22.11
CA VAL A 94 21.81 -19.35 -22.62
C VAL A 94 22.76 -20.16 -23.50
N ASP A 95 23.22 -21.32 -23.03
CA ASP A 95 24.18 -22.16 -23.74
C ASP A 95 23.61 -22.72 -25.05
N ALA A 96 22.34 -23.14 -25.06
CA ALA A 96 21.66 -23.61 -26.27
C ALA A 96 21.60 -22.52 -27.36
N GLN A 97 21.47 -21.26 -26.96
CA GLN A 97 21.39 -20.13 -27.88
C GLN A 97 22.74 -19.82 -28.54
N PHE A 98 23.85 -20.02 -27.82
CA PHE A 98 25.20 -19.88 -28.38
C PHE A 98 25.61 -21.03 -29.31
N GLN A 99 25.06 -22.24 -29.15
CA GLN A 99 25.36 -23.39 -30.02
C GLN A 99 24.60 -23.38 -31.35
N ALA A 100 23.48 -22.66 -31.44
CA ALA A 100 22.70 -22.54 -32.67
C ALA A 100 23.20 -21.43 -33.62
N GLU A 101 24.10 -20.56 -33.14
CA GLU A 101 24.69 -19.43 -33.89
C GLU A 101 26.13 -19.70 -34.38
N ALA A 102 26.68 -20.89 -34.10
CA ALA A 102 28.00 -21.36 -34.56
C ALA A 102 27.88 -22.31 -35.76
#